data_AF-A0A2D7H7D5-F1
#
_entry.id   AF-A0A2D7H7D5-F1
#
_cell.length_a   1.000
_cell.length_b   1.000
_cell.length_c   1.000
_cell.angle_alpha   90.00
_cell.angle_beta   90.00
_cell.angle_gamma   90.00
#
_symmetry.space_group_name_H-M   'P 1'
#
loop_
_entity.id
_entity.type
_entity.pdbx_description
1 polymer ?
#
loop_
_entity_poly.entity_id
_entity_poly.type
_entity_poly.pdbx_seq_one_letter_code
_entity_poly.pdbx_strand_id
1 'polypeptide(L)'
;MAIQVTCPNCLKRFQVSDKFAGKTGPCPNCKKEIKVPDASEEVVIHAPDDGAPKDRQGVSILKPLKRTETDVTRKGMIITFGAILLAVAAAVGLRMGMESIPVYILAIGALFLAPPLVWSGYSFVRDSELEPHVGPDLRNRVLILSVILAALWLVYVFVPSYVMEYDSPAEMSYLWFGIIFAVMIGLGALASAATFDLEFLNGLTLAGLYFIVAVVLALISGLTLATNL
;
A
#
# COMPACT_ATOMS: atom_id res chain seq x y z
N MET A 1 -2.96 -2.97 43.78
CA MET A 1 -2.88 -1.60 43.23
C MET A 1 -2.19 -0.69 44.26
N ALA A 2 -1.82 0.51 43.84
CA ALA A 2 -1.12 1.47 44.67
C ALA A 2 -1.96 2.75 44.74
N ILE A 3 -2.37 3.13 45.96
CA ILE A 3 -3.17 4.32 46.23
C ILE A 3 -2.21 5.50 46.35
N GLN A 4 -2.43 6.52 45.53
CA GLN A 4 -1.65 7.76 45.59
C GLN A 4 -2.25 8.68 46.66
N VAL A 5 -1.52 8.85 47.77
CA VAL A 5 -1.98 9.65 48.92
C VAL A 5 -1.18 10.94 49.00
N THR A 6 -1.88 12.05 49.23
CA THR A 6 -1.26 13.35 49.52
C THR A 6 -1.39 13.63 51.02
N CYS A 7 -0.27 13.81 51.72
CA CYS A 7 -0.31 14.13 53.15
C CYS A 7 -0.86 15.56 53.36
N PRO A 8 -1.85 15.78 54.24
CA PRO A 8 -2.39 17.11 54.51
C PRO A 8 -1.41 18.03 55.24
N ASN A 9 -0.41 17.48 55.93
CA ASN A 9 0.52 18.27 56.73
C ASN A 9 1.83 18.62 56.02
N CYS A 10 2.39 17.71 55.21
CA CYS A 10 3.65 17.98 54.49
C CYS A 10 3.48 18.07 52.97
N LEU A 11 2.26 17.91 52.45
CA LEU A 11 1.87 18.02 51.03
C LEU A 11 2.61 17.11 50.04
N LYS A 12 3.54 16.27 50.52
CA LYS A 12 4.22 15.26 49.71
C LYS A 12 3.24 14.15 49.33
N ARG A 13 3.30 13.77 48.05
CA ARG A 13 2.57 12.63 47.47
C ARG A 13 3.43 11.38 47.59
N PHE A 14 2.84 10.27 47.99
CA PHE A 14 3.51 8.97 48.03
C PHE A 14 2.49 7.87 47.72
N GLN A 15 2.99 6.70 47.33
CA GLN A 15 2.13 5.56 47.01
C GLN A 15 2.14 4.56 48.16
N VAL A 16 0.94 4.09 48.54
CA VAL A 16 0.72 3.06 49.56
C VAL A 16 -0.05 1.91 48.95
N SER A 17 0.22 0.69 49.42
CA SER A 17 -0.52 -0.50 48.94
C SER A 17 -1.97 -0.47 49.39
N ASP A 18 -2.88 -1.04 48.61
CA ASP A 18 -4.31 -1.13 48.92
C ASP A 18 -4.64 -1.77 50.28
N LYS A 19 -3.72 -2.56 50.87
CA LYS A 19 -3.89 -3.15 52.22
C LYS A 19 -4.07 -2.11 53.34
N PHE A 20 -3.68 -0.88 53.07
CA PHE A 20 -3.80 0.26 53.97
C PHE A 20 -4.99 1.18 53.64
N ALA A 21 -5.82 0.84 52.65
CA ALA A 21 -7.06 1.57 52.37
C ALA A 21 -7.92 1.68 53.64
N GLY A 22 -8.43 2.88 53.92
CA GLY A 22 -9.28 3.17 55.09
C GLY A 22 -8.57 3.24 56.44
N LYS A 23 -7.30 2.80 56.51
CA LYS A 23 -6.53 2.75 57.76
C LYS A 23 -5.80 4.06 58.02
N THR A 24 -5.61 4.36 59.30
CA THR A 24 -4.75 5.45 59.75
C THR A 24 -3.33 4.95 59.94
N GLY A 25 -2.35 5.78 59.56
CA GLY A 25 -0.94 5.45 59.71
C GLY A 25 -0.05 6.69 59.66
N PRO A 26 1.22 6.59 60.11
CA PRO A 26 2.15 7.70 60.09
C PRO A 26 2.61 8.00 58.66
N CYS A 27 2.65 9.28 58.29
CA CYS A 27 3.24 9.71 57.02
C CYS A 27 4.74 9.38 56.98
N PRO A 28 5.26 8.78 55.88
CA PRO A 28 6.68 8.42 55.77
C PRO A 28 7.63 9.62 55.83
N ASN A 29 7.16 10.83 55.56
CA ASN A 29 7.98 12.04 55.52
C ASN A 29 7.89 12.91 56.78
N CYS A 30 6.70 13.10 57.36
CA CYS A 30 6.52 13.97 58.54
C CYS A 30 6.04 13.25 59.80
N LYS A 31 5.85 11.93 59.73
CA LYS A 31 5.42 11.04 60.82
C LYS A 31 4.07 11.37 61.48
N LYS A 32 3.40 12.46 61.09
CA LYS A 32 2.03 12.76 61.55
C LYS A 32 1.06 11.73 61.00
N GLU A 33 0.06 11.39 61.82
CA GLU A 33 -0.99 10.44 61.46
C GLU A 33 -1.85 10.99 60.32
N ILE A 34 -2.09 10.15 59.32
CA ILE A 34 -2.93 10.43 58.16
C ILE A 34 -3.88 9.27 57.92
N LYS A 35 -5.08 9.56 57.46
CA LYS A 35 -6.04 8.55 57.00
C LYS A 35 -5.81 8.29 55.51
N VAL A 36 -5.56 7.04 55.14
CA VAL A 36 -5.49 6.64 53.73
C VAL A 36 -6.94 6.54 53.20
N PRO A 37 -7.26 7.13 52.03
CA PRO A 37 -8.58 7.01 51.42
C PRO A 37 -9.02 5.56 51.28
N ASP A 38 -10.31 5.32 51.45
CA ASP A 38 -10.89 3.99 51.25
C ASP A 38 -10.86 3.63 49.76
N ALA A 39 -10.61 2.35 49.46
CA ALA A 39 -10.61 1.87 48.07
C ALA A 39 -12.01 2.01 47.41
N SER A 40 -13.07 2.15 48.22
CA SER A 40 -14.43 2.42 47.74
C SER A 40 -14.67 3.87 47.30
N GLU A 41 -13.76 4.80 47.62
CA GLU A 41 -13.82 6.20 47.15
C GLU A 41 -13.13 6.40 45.79
N GLU A 42 -12.78 5.32 45.09
CA GLU A 42 -12.32 5.43 43.70
C GLU A 42 -13.45 6.03 42.85
N VAL A 43 -13.26 7.28 42.45
CA VAL A 43 -14.15 7.97 41.51
C VAL A 43 -13.91 7.33 40.15
N VAL A 44 -14.71 6.31 39.84
CA VAL A 44 -14.80 5.79 38.47
C VAL A 44 -15.43 6.89 37.63
N ILE A 45 -14.59 7.66 36.94
CA ILE A 45 -15.03 8.65 35.96
C ILE A 45 -15.59 7.85 34.79
N HIS A 46 -16.90 7.62 34.81
CA HIS A 46 -17.60 7.11 33.65
C HIS A 46 -17.53 8.17 32.55
N ALA A 47 -17.08 7.78 31.36
CA ALA A 47 -17.24 8.63 30.19
C ALA A 47 -18.73 8.99 30.05
N PRO A 48 -19.07 10.22 29.65
CA PRO A 48 -20.45 10.62 29.40
C PRO A 48 -21.11 9.58 28.48
N ASP A 49 -22.26 9.05 28.89
CA ASP A 49 -23.02 8.16 28.01
C ASP A 49 -23.40 8.95 26.77
N ASP A 50 -23.11 8.38 25.60
CA ASP A 50 -23.27 9.05 24.32
C ASP A 50 -24.75 9.21 23.92
N GLY A 51 -25.68 8.72 24.75
CA GLY A 51 -27.14 8.85 24.58
C GLY A 51 -27.66 8.17 23.31
N ALA A 52 -26.79 7.49 22.58
CA ALA A 52 -27.09 6.88 21.30
C ALA A 52 -27.69 5.48 21.51
N PRO A 53 -28.70 5.09 20.71
CA PRO A 53 -29.15 3.70 20.64
C PRO A 53 -27.96 2.76 20.43
N LYS A 54 -27.86 1.72 21.26
CA LYS A 54 -26.78 0.72 21.20
C LYS A 54 -27.27 -0.54 20.47
N ASP A 55 -26.38 -1.19 19.74
CA ASP A 55 -26.65 -2.48 19.11
C ASP A 55 -26.63 -3.64 20.12
N ARG A 56 -26.81 -4.89 19.66
CA ARG A 56 -26.74 -6.10 20.51
C ARG A 56 -25.35 -6.32 21.13
N GLN A 57 -24.32 -5.67 20.61
CA GLN A 57 -22.94 -5.75 21.03
C GLN A 57 -22.55 -4.58 21.96
N GLY A 58 -23.49 -3.68 22.27
CA GLY A 58 -23.27 -2.52 23.14
C GLY A 58 -22.57 -1.34 22.46
N VAL A 59 -22.46 -1.34 21.13
CA VAL A 59 -21.83 -0.28 20.34
C VAL A 59 -22.89 0.74 19.93
N SER A 60 -22.59 2.03 20.08
CA SER A 60 -23.49 3.10 19.66
C SER A 60 -23.68 3.14 18.14
N ILE A 61 -24.93 3.04 17.71
CA ILE A 61 -25.33 2.96 16.29
C ILE A 61 -25.14 4.31 15.59
N LEU A 62 -25.28 5.42 16.32
CA LEU A 62 -25.14 6.78 15.78
C LEU A 62 -23.68 7.24 15.71
N LYS A 63 -22.72 6.41 16.15
CA LYS A 63 -21.32 6.75 16.05
C LYS A 63 -20.91 6.73 14.58
N PRO A 64 -20.27 7.80 14.06
CA PRO A 64 -19.75 7.78 12.70
C PRO A 64 -18.85 6.56 12.48
N LEU A 65 -19.02 5.88 11.34
CA LEU A 65 -18.16 4.77 10.96
C LEU A 65 -16.72 5.24 10.96
N LYS A 66 -15.90 4.63 11.81
CA LYS A 66 -14.49 4.98 11.89
C LYS A 66 -13.81 4.54 10.60
N ARG A 67 -13.16 5.48 9.92
CA ARG A 67 -12.31 5.21 8.76
C ARG A 67 -11.31 4.10 9.09
N THR A 68 -11.32 3.03 8.29
CA THR A 68 -10.32 1.98 8.36
C THR A 68 -9.28 2.25 7.28
N GLU A 69 -8.09 2.68 7.71
CA GLU A 69 -6.97 2.84 6.78
C GLU A 69 -6.50 1.45 6.35
N THR A 70 -6.55 1.18 5.05
CA THR A 70 -5.81 0.05 4.49
C THR A 70 -4.35 0.45 4.39
N ASP A 71 -3.60 0.15 5.45
CA ASP A 71 -2.16 0.34 5.46
C ASP A 71 -1.48 -0.59 4.46
N VAL A 72 -0.42 -0.09 3.81
CA VAL A 72 0.44 -0.90 2.95
C VAL A 72 1.05 -2.01 3.80
N THR A 73 0.57 -3.24 3.61
CA THR A 73 1.01 -4.37 4.43
C THR A 73 2.51 -4.59 4.27
N ARG A 74 3.23 -4.80 5.38
CA ARG A 74 4.68 -5.11 5.36
C ARG A 74 5.00 -6.28 4.43
N LYS A 75 4.13 -7.29 4.39
CA LYS A 75 4.24 -8.44 3.48
C LYS A 75 4.17 -8.02 2.02
N GLY A 76 3.18 -7.20 1.64
CA GLY A 76 3.05 -6.71 0.27
C GLY A 76 4.24 -5.85 -0.16
N MET A 77 4.75 -4.98 0.73
CA MET A 77 5.97 -4.21 0.47
C MET A 77 7.19 -5.11 0.17
N ILE A 78 7.39 -6.17 0.96
CA ILE A 78 8.48 -7.14 0.75
C ILE A 78 8.30 -7.86 -0.58
N ILE A 79 7.08 -8.25 -0.94
CA ILE A 79 6.78 -8.92 -2.22
C ILE A 79 7.08 -7.99 -3.39
N THR A 80 6.60 -6.75 -3.37
CA THR A 80 6.84 -5.79 -4.46
C THR A 80 8.32 -5.49 -4.60
N PHE A 81 9.03 -5.22 -3.50
CA PHE A 81 10.46 -4.94 -3.54
C PHE A 81 11.28 -6.15 -4.00
N GLY A 82 10.93 -7.35 -3.51
CA GLY A 82 11.55 -8.60 -3.93
C GLY A 82 11.33 -8.90 -5.41
N ALA A 83 10.13 -8.66 -5.94
CA ALA A 83 9.82 -8.83 -7.35
C ALA A 83 10.62 -7.86 -8.24
N ILE A 84 10.77 -6.59 -7.82
CA ILE A 84 11.57 -5.60 -8.54
C ILE A 84 13.05 -6.01 -8.54
N LEU A 85 13.61 -6.38 -7.39
CA LEU A 85 15.00 -6.84 -7.31
C LEU A 85 15.25 -8.07 -8.17
N LEU A 86 14.34 -9.05 -8.14
CA LEU A 86 14.42 -10.25 -8.96
C LEU A 86 14.34 -9.92 -10.46
N ALA A 87 13.44 -9.02 -10.85
CA ALA A 87 13.31 -8.59 -12.25
C ALA A 87 14.57 -7.87 -12.74
N VAL A 88 15.17 -7.01 -11.92
CA VAL A 88 16.43 -6.33 -12.25
C VAL A 88 17.58 -7.34 -12.36
N ALA A 89 17.70 -8.27 -11.42
CA ALA A 89 18.74 -9.29 -11.47
C ALA A 89 18.60 -10.19 -12.71
N ALA A 90 17.36 -10.58 -13.05
CA ALA A 90 17.06 -11.32 -14.26
C ALA A 90 17.42 -10.52 -15.53
N ALA A 91 17.08 -9.22 -15.59
CA ALA A 91 17.42 -8.37 -16.73
C ALA A 91 18.94 -8.25 -16.93
N VAL A 92 19.70 -8.06 -15.84
CA VAL A 92 21.18 -8.04 -15.91
C VAL A 92 21.74 -9.40 -16.35
N GLY A 93 21.20 -10.49 -15.82
CA GLY A 93 21.60 -11.84 -16.22
C GLY A 93 21.35 -12.13 -17.69
N LEU A 94 20.18 -11.73 -18.22
CA LEU A 94 19.84 -11.86 -19.64
C LEU A 94 20.83 -11.07 -20.52
N ARG A 95 21.18 -9.84 -20.11
CA ARG A 95 22.15 -9.02 -20.84
C ARG A 95 23.54 -9.64 -20.92
N MET A 96 23.98 -10.33 -19.87
CA MET A 96 25.32 -10.94 -19.83
C MET A 96 25.36 -12.31 -20.51
N GLY A 97 24.24 -13.03 -20.55
CA GLY A 97 24.20 -14.44 -20.93
C GLY A 97 23.61 -14.74 -22.32
N MET A 98 22.97 -13.78 -22.99
CA MET A 98 22.25 -14.05 -24.23
C MET A 98 22.42 -12.92 -25.25
N GLU A 99 22.73 -13.27 -26.50
CA GLU A 99 22.87 -12.29 -27.60
C GLU A 99 21.52 -11.77 -28.10
N SER A 100 20.49 -12.63 -28.12
CA SER A 100 19.13 -12.29 -28.55
C SER A 100 18.11 -12.82 -27.55
N ILE A 101 17.28 -11.96 -27.00
CA ILE A 101 16.26 -12.35 -26.02
C ILE A 101 15.02 -12.85 -26.77
N PRO A 102 14.61 -14.11 -26.60
CA PRO A 102 13.42 -14.63 -27.26
C PRO A 102 12.14 -14.01 -26.69
N VAL A 103 11.14 -13.82 -27.55
CA VAL A 103 9.90 -13.08 -27.25
C VAL A 103 9.13 -13.66 -26.05
N TYR A 104 9.15 -14.98 -25.85
CA TYR A 104 8.45 -15.60 -24.72
C TYR A 104 9.03 -15.20 -23.36
N ILE A 105 10.35 -14.93 -23.27
CA ILE A 105 10.96 -14.45 -22.01
C ILE A 105 10.49 -13.03 -21.70
N LEU A 106 10.40 -12.17 -22.72
CA LEU A 106 9.86 -10.81 -22.57
C LEU A 106 8.40 -10.84 -22.15
N ALA A 107 7.58 -11.71 -22.75
CA ALA A 107 6.18 -11.88 -22.39
C ALA A 107 6.00 -12.37 -20.93
N ILE A 108 6.80 -13.36 -20.52
CA ILE A 108 6.77 -13.88 -19.14
C ILE A 108 7.23 -12.80 -18.15
N GLY A 109 8.30 -12.05 -18.46
CA GLY A 109 8.79 -10.96 -17.62
C GLY A 109 7.77 -9.85 -17.44
N ALA A 110 7.13 -9.42 -18.53
CA ALA A 110 6.04 -8.45 -18.53
C ALA A 110 4.87 -8.91 -17.64
N LEU A 111 4.44 -10.16 -17.79
CA LEU A 111 3.34 -10.72 -17.01
C LEU A 111 3.70 -10.93 -15.53
N PHE A 112 4.95 -11.33 -15.23
CA PHE A 112 5.40 -11.57 -13.85
C PHE A 112 5.49 -10.27 -13.04
N LEU A 113 5.94 -9.19 -13.67
CA LEU A 113 6.10 -7.89 -13.03
C LEU A 113 4.76 -7.17 -12.80
N ALA A 114 3.75 -7.45 -13.62
CA ALA A 114 2.50 -6.71 -13.59
C ALA A 114 1.74 -6.80 -12.24
N PRO A 115 1.51 -7.99 -11.63
CA PRO A 115 0.77 -8.08 -10.36
C PRO A 115 1.36 -7.27 -9.19
N PRO A 116 2.67 -7.36 -8.87
CA PRO A 116 3.23 -6.60 -7.76
C PRO A 116 3.19 -5.09 -7.99
N LEU A 117 3.39 -4.64 -9.24
CA LEU A 117 3.33 -3.21 -9.60
C LEU A 117 1.89 -2.68 -9.59
N VAL A 118 0.94 -3.44 -10.11
CA VAL A 118 -0.48 -3.06 -10.10
C VAL A 118 -1.00 -2.97 -8.67
N TRP A 119 -0.68 -3.96 -7.84
CA TRP A 119 -1.08 -3.96 -6.43
C TRP A 119 -0.48 -2.76 -5.69
N SER A 120 0.83 -2.52 -5.84
CA SER A 120 1.48 -1.38 -5.19
C SER A 120 0.96 -0.05 -5.73
N GLY A 121 0.82 0.07 -7.04
CA GLY A 121 0.37 1.31 -7.68
C GLY A 121 -1.05 1.66 -7.24
N TYR A 122 -1.98 0.70 -7.22
CA TYR A 122 -3.33 0.90 -6.68
C TYR A 122 -3.30 1.40 -5.23
N SER A 123 -2.43 0.83 -4.39
CA SER A 123 -2.31 1.28 -2.99
C SER A 123 -1.84 2.73 -2.83
N PHE A 124 -1.15 3.29 -3.82
CA PHE A 124 -0.68 4.68 -3.82
C PHE A 124 -1.64 5.66 -4.52
N VAL A 125 -2.28 5.25 -5.62
CA VAL A 125 -3.09 6.16 -6.45
C VAL A 125 -4.58 6.12 -6.13
N ARG A 126 -5.04 5.16 -5.31
CA ARG A 126 -6.46 5.11 -4.92
C ARG A 126 -6.85 6.36 -4.17
N ASP A 127 -8.10 6.78 -4.35
CA ASP A 127 -8.67 7.80 -3.49
C ASP A 127 -8.79 7.25 -2.06
N SER A 128 -8.40 8.08 -1.11
CA SER A 128 -8.48 7.78 0.31
C SER A 128 -9.88 8.00 0.89
N GLU A 129 -10.73 8.74 0.18
CA GLU A 129 -12.14 8.97 0.54
C GLU A 129 -13.06 7.80 0.15
N LEU A 130 -12.66 6.99 -0.83
CA LEU A 130 -13.41 5.82 -1.29
C LEU A 130 -13.04 4.56 -0.51
N GLU A 131 -14.01 3.64 -0.38
CA GLU A 131 -13.78 2.34 0.25
C GLU A 131 -12.79 1.52 -0.59
N PRO A 132 -11.71 0.98 0.01
CA PRO A 132 -10.71 0.23 -0.72
C PRO A 132 -11.24 -1.16 -1.13
N HIS A 133 -10.86 -1.59 -2.33
CA HIS A 133 -11.03 -2.99 -2.71
C HIS A 133 -10.17 -3.88 -1.81
N VAL A 134 -10.75 -4.95 -1.28
CA VAL A 134 -10.07 -5.89 -0.38
C VAL A 134 -10.37 -7.35 -0.73
N GLY A 135 -9.53 -8.25 -0.23
CA GLY A 135 -9.77 -9.70 -0.34
C GLY A 135 -9.78 -10.22 -1.79
N PRO A 136 -10.72 -11.13 -2.13
CA PRO A 136 -10.79 -11.73 -3.46
C PRO A 136 -11.09 -10.74 -4.59
N ASP A 137 -11.86 -9.68 -4.32
CA ASP A 137 -12.20 -8.65 -5.32
C ASP A 137 -10.94 -7.90 -5.76
N LEU A 138 -10.15 -7.40 -4.81
CA LEU A 138 -8.86 -6.77 -5.10
C LEU A 138 -7.95 -7.70 -5.91
N ARG A 139 -7.83 -8.97 -5.50
CA ARG A 139 -6.99 -9.95 -6.20
C ARG A 139 -7.40 -10.11 -7.65
N ASN A 140 -8.70 -10.27 -7.92
CA ASN A 140 -9.20 -10.48 -9.27
C ASN A 140 -8.98 -9.23 -10.14
N ARG A 141 -9.23 -8.04 -9.62
CA ARG A 141 -8.97 -6.76 -10.32
C ARG A 141 -7.49 -6.55 -10.63
N VAL A 142 -6.61 -6.86 -9.67
CA VAL A 142 -5.14 -6.84 -9.89
C VAL A 142 -4.75 -7.79 -11.02
N LEU A 143 -5.25 -9.02 -11.03
CA LEU A 143 -4.93 -10.00 -12.06
C LEU A 143 -5.46 -9.59 -13.44
N ILE A 144 -6.69 -9.09 -13.52
CA ILE A 144 -7.31 -8.60 -14.76
C ILE A 144 -6.47 -7.46 -15.35
N LEU A 145 -6.18 -6.42 -14.55
CA LEU A 145 -5.38 -5.30 -15.05
C LEU A 145 -3.95 -5.72 -15.40
N SER A 146 -3.36 -6.66 -14.65
CA SER A 146 -2.02 -7.17 -14.95
C SER A 146 -1.95 -7.82 -16.34
N VAL A 147 -2.94 -8.63 -16.68
CA VAL A 147 -3.04 -9.24 -18.01
C VAL A 147 -3.25 -8.18 -19.09
N ILE A 148 -4.10 -7.18 -18.85
CA ILE A 148 -4.36 -6.10 -19.81
C ILE A 148 -3.09 -5.30 -20.08
N LEU A 149 -2.37 -4.87 -19.03
CA LEU A 149 -1.15 -4.09 -19.18
C LEU A 149 -0.02 -4.90 -19.83
N ALA A 150 0.11 -6.19 -19.48
CA ALA A 150 1.04 -7.09 -20.15
C ALA A 150 0.69 -7.30 -21.63
N ALA A 151 -0.59 -7.46 -21.97
CA ALA A 151 -1.04 -7.57 -23.35
C ALA A 151 -0.80 -6.27 -24.13
N LEU A 152 -1.03 -5.11 -23.52
CA LEU A 152 -0.69 -3.82 -24.12
C LEU A 152 0.81 -3.69 -24.36
N TRP A 153 1.67 -4.22 -23.50
CA TRP A 153 3.12 -4.24 -23.75
C TRP A 153 3.49 -5.05 -25.00
N LEU A 154 2.76 -6.13 -25.29
CA LEU A 154 2.99 -6.93 -26.50
C LEU A 154 2.62 -6.19 -27.79
N VAL A 155 1.81 -5.12 -27.72
CA VAL A 155 1.53 -4.24 -28.88
C VAL A 155 2.82 -3.64 -29.43
N TYR A 156 3.78 -3.29 -28.56
CA TYR A 156 5.11 -2.82 -28.99
C TYR A 156 5.88 -3.86 -29.81
N VAL A 157 5.68 -5.16 -29.56
CA VAL A 157 6.34 -6.23 -30.34
C VAL A 157 5.61 -6.47 -31.67
N PHE A 158 4.27 -6.39 -31.66
CA PHE A 158 3.44 -6.80 -32.78
C PHE A 158 3.17 -5.71 -33.81
N VAL A 159 2.90 -4.47 -33.39
CA VAL A 159 2.52 -3.38 -34.32
C VAL A 159 3.66 -3.01 -35.28
N PRO A 160 4.90 -2.82 -34.83
CA PRO A 160 6.00 -2.45 -35.73
C PRO A 160 6.28 -3.53 -36.77
N SER A 161 6.25 -4.80 -36.35
CA SER A 161 6.55 -5.94 -37.22
C SER A 161 5.42 -6.25 -38.20
N TYR A 162 4.17 -6.22 -37.76
CA TYR A 162 3.03 -6.66 -38.57
C TYR A 162 2.35 -5.53 -39.35
N VAL A 163 2.26 -4.32 -38.77
CA VAL A 163 1.54 -3.18 -39.38
C VAL A 163 2.49 -2.30 -40.18
N MET A 164 3.73 -2.15 -39.71
CA MET A 164 4.73 -1.25 -40.34
C MET A 164 5.80 -2.02 -41.11
N GLU A 165 5.68 -3.35 -41.20
CA GLU A 165 6.54 -4.25 -41.96
C GLU A 165 8.05 -4.12 -41.62
N TYR A 166 8.37 -3.79 -40.36
CA TYR A 166 9.75 -3.77 -39.90
C TYR A 166 10.26 -5.18 -39.58
N ASP A 167 11.52 -5.45 -39.90
CA ASP A 167 12.16 -6.74 -39.58
C ASP A 167 12.39 -6.90 -38.07
N SER A 168 12.53 -5.77 -37.36
CA SER A 168 12.66 -5.72 -35.90
C SER A 168 11.98 -4.48 -35.31
N PRO A 169 11.34 -4.58 -34.13
CA PRO A 169 10.83 -3.41 -33.41
C PRO A 169 11.88 -2.31 -33.18
N ALA A 170 13.17 -2.66 -33.14
CA ALA A 170 14.26 -1.70 -32.95
C ALA A 170 14.45 -0.71 -34.12
N GLU A 171 13.95 -1.04 -35.32
CA GLU A 171 14.09 -0.21 -36.52
C GLU A 171 13.17 1.01 -36.52
N MET A 172 12.18 1.05 -35.62
CA MET A 172 11.28 2.19 -35.53
C MET A 172 12.01 3.45 -35.05
N SER A 173 11.61 4.60 -35.59
CA SER A 173 12.09 5.90 -35.11
C SER A 173 11.52 6.23 -33.73
N TYR A 174 12.22 7.07 -32.96
CA TYR A 174 11.77 7.52 -31.64
C TYR A 174 10.41 8.24 -31.67
N LEU A 175 10.06 8.87 -32.79
CA LEU A 175 8.76 9.52 -32.97
C LEU A 175 7.63 8.47 -32.96
N TRP A 176 7.77 7.41 -33.75
CA TRP A 176 6.78 6.33 -33.79
C TRP A 176 6.71 5.56 -32.48
N PHE A 177 7.86 5.31 -31.85
CA PHE A 177 7.91 4.76 -30.50
C PHE A 177 7.09 5.62 -29.52
N GLY A 178 7.29 6.94 -29.53
CA GLY A 178 6.56 7.87 -28.68
C GLY A 178 5.05 7.86 -28.92
N ILE A 179 4.60 7.78 -30.18
CA ILE A 179 3.17 7.69 -30.53
C ILE A 179 2.57 6.38 -30.01
N ILE A 180 3.19 5.24 -30.32
CA ILE A 180 2.70 3.92 -29.88
C ILE A 180 2.66 3.87 -28.35
N PHE A 181 3.71 4.34 -27.70
CA PHE A 181 3.81 4.37 -26.25
C PHE A 181 2.74 5.27 -25.61
N ALA A 182 2.47 6.45 -26.18
CA ALA A 182 1.39 7.33 -25.73
C ALA A 182 0.00 6.67 -25.87
N VAL A 183 -0.25 5.96 -26.97
CA VAL A 183 -1.49 5.19 -27.16
C VAL A 183 -1.60 4.06 -26.14
N MET A 184 -0.53 3.29 -25.93
CA MET A 184 -0.48 2.22 -24.93
C MET A 184 -0.77 2.75 -23.52
N ILE A 185 -0.15 3.87 -23.15
CA ILE A 185 -0.40 4.54 -21.87
C ILE A 185 -1.85 5.01 -21.77
N GLY A 186 -2.40 5.63 -22.82
CA GLY A 186 -3.80 6.10 -22.83
C GLY A 186 -4.81 4.95 -22.67
N LEU A 187 -4.61 3.84 -23.39
CA LEU A 187 -5.44 2.63 -23.24
C LEU A 187 -5.26 1.99 -21.87
N GLY A 188 -4.02 1.94 -21.36
CA GLY A 188 -3.72 1.44 -20.02
C GLY A 188 -4.35 2.30 -18.92
N ALA A 189 -4.40 3.61 -19.11
CA ALA A 189 -5.04 4.55 -18.19
C ALA A 189 -6.55 4.32 -18.13
N LEU A 190 -7.21 4.17 -19.28
CA LEU A 190 -8.63 3.83 -19.36
C LEU A 190 -8.93 2.46 -18.73
N ALA A 191 -8.10 1.44 -19.00
CA ALA A 191 -8.26 0.13 -18.39
C ALA A 191 -8.07 0.17 -16.86
N SER A 192 -7.09 0.94 -16.38
CA SER A 192 -6.83 1.13 -14.95
C SER A 192 -7.99 1.85 -14.26
N ALA A 193 -8.49 2.92 -14.88
CA ALA A 193 -9.66 3.67 -14.43
C ALA A 193 -10.90 2.76 -14.36
N ALA A 194 -11.16 1.97 -15.40
CA ALA A 194 -12.30 1.06 -15.44
C ALA A 194 -12.18 -0.12 -14.46
N THR A 195 -10.96 -0.59 -14.16
CA THR A 195 -10.76 -1.77 -13.31
C THR A 195 -10.76 -1.43 -11.82
N PHE A 196 -10.35 -0.21 -11.45
CA PHE A 196 -10.20 0.22 -10.05
C PHE A 196 -11.03 1.45 -9.70
N ASP A 197 -11.94 1.84 -10.58
CA ASP A 197 -12.82 2.99 -10.41
C ASP A 197 -12.03 4.28 -10.11
N LEU A 198 -10.85 4.40 -10.76
CA LEU A 198 -9.94 5.54 -10.60
C LEU A 198 -10.30 6.68 -11.53
N GLU A 199 -10.01 7.91 -11.11
CA GLU A 199 -9.93 9.02 -12.04
C GLU A 199 -8.89 8.77 -13.13
N PHE A 200 -9.09 9.35 -14.31
CA PHE A 200 -8.21 9.13 -15.45
C PHE A 200 -6.73 9.42 -15.14
N LEU A 201 -6.44 10.48 -14.37
CA LEU A 201 -5.07 10.85 -14.00
C LEU A 201 -4.41 9.82 -13.06
N ASN A 202 -5.19 9.23 -12.14
CA ASN A 202 -4.72 8.17 -11.25
C ASN A 202 -4.54 6.85 -12.03
N GLY A 203 -5.45 6.55 -12.96
CA GLY A 203 -5.30 5.45 -13.91
C GLY A 203 -4.06 5.60 -14.79
N LEU A 204 -3.79 6.81 -15.27
CA LEU A 204 -2.60 7.17 -16.04
C LEU A 204 -1.32 6.92 -15.24
N THR A 205 -1.32 7.31 -13.96
CA THR A 205 -0.18 7.11 -13.06
C THR A 205 0.09 5.61 -12.83
N LEU A 206 -0.96 4.81 -12.65
CA LEU A 206 -0.85 3.35 -12.50
C LEU A 206 -0.31 2.67 -13.76
N ALA A 207 -0.88 2.98 -14.92
CA ALA A 207 -0.43 2.42 -16.19
C ALA A 207 1.00 2.89 -16.53
N GLY A 208 1.28 4.17 -16.31
CA GLY A 208 2.59 4.78 -16.50
C GLY A 208 3.67 4.12 -15.64
N LEU A 209 3.39 3.84 -14.36
CA LEU A 209 4.31 3.10 -13.48
C LEU A 209 4.73 1.77 -14.11
N TYR A 210 3.76 0.97 -14.58
CA TYR A 210 4.06 -0.32 -15.20
C TYR A 210 4.90 -0.16 -16.47
N PHE A 211 4.48 0.70 -17.40
CA PHE A 211 5.17 0.86 -18.68
C PHE A 211 6.56 1.47 -18.55
N ILE A 212 6.76 2.43 -17.64
CA ILE A 212 8.08 3.00 -17.35
C ILE A 212 9.01 1.92 -16.81
N VAL A 213 8.55 1.10 -15.85
CA VAL A 213 9.40 0.03 -15.30
C VAL A 213 9.70 -1.02 -16.39
N ALA A 214 8.74 -1.35 -17.26
CA ALA A 214 8.97 -2.24 -18.39
C ALA A 214 10.02 -1.70 -19.38
N VAL A 215 9.97 -0.41 -19.72
CA VAL A 215 10.99 0.27 -20.53
C VAL A 215 12.35 0.22 -19.85
N VAL A 216 12.42 0.57 -18.56
CA VAL A 216 13.68 0.55 -17.80
C VAL A 216 14.30 -0.85 -17.77
N LEU A 217 13.49 -1.89 -17.52
CA LEU A 217 13.96 -3.27 -17.53
C LEU A 217 14.41 -3.73 -18.92
N ALA A 218 13.70 -3.33 -19.98
CA ALA A 218 14.10 -3.60 -21.35
C ALA A 218 15.48 -2.99 -21.65
N LEU A 219 15.71 -1.73 -21.27
CA LEU A 219 17.00 -1.06 -21.42
C LEU A 219 18.10 -1.71 -20.59
N ILE A 220 17.80 -2.12 -19.34
CA ILE A 220 18.75 -2.84 -18.48
C ILE A 220 19.14 -4.18 -19.11
N SER A 221 18.18 -4.89 -19.72
CA SER A 221 18.41 -6.15 -20.43
C SER A 221 19.18 -6.02 -21.74
N GLY A 222 19.44 -4.79 -22.21
CA GLY A 222 20.15 -4.52 -23.47
C GLY A 222 19.25 -4.49 -24.71
N LEU A 223 17.93 -4.48 -24.54
CA LEU A 223 16.98 -4.40 -25.65
C LEU A 223 16.99 -2.98 -26.24
N THR A 224 17.16 -2.86 -27.55
CA THR A 224 17.01 -1.60 -28.29
C THR A 224 15.53 -1.37 -28.62
N LEU A 225 14.95 -0.30 -28.06
CA LEU A 225 13.52 -0.03 -28.21
C LEU A 225 13.17 0.75 -29.49
N ALA A 226 14.08 1.60 -29.95
CA ALA A 226 13.96 2.43 -31.14
C ALA A 226 15.36 2.90 -31.57
N THR A 227 15.50 3.34 -32.82
CA THR A 227 16.76 3.86 -33.37
C THR A 227 16.58 5.25 -33.99
N ASN A 228 17.69 5.99 -34.17
CA ASN A 228 17.71 7.32 -34.82
C ASN A 228 17.79 7.19 -36.36
N LEU A 229 16.97 6.33 -36.96
CA LEU A 229 16.82 6.24 -38.41
C LEU A 229 15.72 7.19 -38.90
#